data_AF-A0A7S3XL12-F1
#
_entry.id   AF-A0A7S3XL12-F1
#
_cell.length_a   1.000
_cell.length_b   1.000
_cell.length_c   1.000
_cell.angle_alpha   90.00
_cell.angle_beta   90.00
_cell.angle_gamma   90.00
#
_symmetry.space_group_name_H-M   'P 1'
#
loop_
_entity.id
_entity.type
_entity.pdbx_description
1 polymer ?
#
loop_
_entity_poly.entity_id
_entity_poly.type
_entity_poly.pdbx_seq_one_letter_code
_entity_poly.pdbx_strand_id
1 'polypeptide(L)'
;ERLQEFRNIMEKHEGRRQARYKREEDRWQALDAKERAEQTRLQRLQDDPVVGRKNLAGAPFNIVTHAYDGTAAGQKLRHHDDMVKFRGELRTMNLAARNHLGFNPIIGEQVYPIRIPERPHAASMPALAH
;
A
#
# COMPACT_ATOMS: atom_id res chain seq x y z
N GLU A 1 -62.81 -33.89 33.01
CA GLU A 1 -62.87 -32.72 32.11
C GLU A 1 -62.16 -31.49 32.71
N ARG A 2 -62.68 -30.81 33.75
CA ARG A 2 -62.03 -29.61 34.36
C ARG A 2 -60.54 -29.75 34.75
N LEU A 3 -60.11 -30.90 35.27
CA LEU A 3 -58.70 -31.12 35.62
C LEU A 3 -57.78 -31.23 34.39
N GLN A 4 -58.30 -31.74 33.28
CA GLN A 4 -57.56 -31.82 32.02
C GLN A 4 -57.47 -30.43 31.37
N GLU A 5 -58.55 -29.66 31.41
CA GLU A 5 -58.55 -28.27 30.95
C GLU A 5 -57.54 -27.41 31.72
N PHE A 6 -57.53 -27.53 33.06
CA PHE A 6 -56.55 -26.83 33.90
C PHE A 6 -55.12 -27.22 33.54
N ARG A 7 -54.85 -28.52 33.36
CA ARG A 7 -53.53 -29.01 32.94
C ARG A 7 -53.10 -28.42 31.60
N ASN A 8 -54.01 -28.42 30.61
CA ASN A 8 -53.74 -27.88 29.28
C ASN A 8 -53.50 -26.36 29.31
N ILE A 9 -54.20 -25.63 30.17
CA ILE A 9 -53.98 -24.20 30.38
C ILE A 9 -52.59 -23.97 31.00
N MET A 10 -52.25 -24.70 32.06
CA MET A 10 -50.95 -24.58 32.72
C MET A 10 -49.79 -24.91 31.77
N GLU A 11 -49.90 -25.97 30.98
CA GLU A 11 -48.91 -26.35 29.98
C GLU A 11 -48.73 -25.27 28.90
N LYS A 12 -49.83 -24.69 28.40
CA LYS A 12 -49.77 -23.57 27.45
C LYS A 12 -49.13 -22.32 28.05
N HIS A 13 -49.44 -22.00 29.32
CA HIS A 13 -48.84 -20.86 30.01
C HIS A 13 -47.34 -21.07 30.23
N GLU A 14 -46.93 -22.28 30.60
CA GLU A 14 -45.54 -22.61 30.82
C GLU A 14 -44.75 -22.64 29.51
N GLY A 15 -45.31 -23.21 28.44
CA GLY A 15 -44.70 -23.16 27.10
C GLY A 15 -44.54 -21.72 26.58
N ARG A 16 -45.52 -20.84 26.83
CA ARG A 16 -45.41 -19.40 26.49
C ARG A 16 -44.32 -18.70 27.32
N ARG A 17 -44.17 -19.06 28.60
CA ARG A 17 -43.13 -18.52 29.48
C ARG A 17 -41.74 -18.94 28.99
N GLN A 18 -41.54 -20.23 28.74
CA GLN A 18 -40.28 -20.78 28.23
C GLN A 18 -39.91 -20.16 26.88
N ALA A 19 -40.87 -20.02 25.96
CA ALA A 19 -40.62 -19.40 24.65
C ALA A 19 -40.28 -17.90 24.74
N ARG A 20 -40.75 -17.19 25.77
CA ARG A 20 -40.34 -15.80 26.04
C ARG A 20 -38.94 -15.75 26.66
N TYR A 21 -38.67 -16.63 27.62
CA TYR A 21 -37.37 -16.72 28.27
C TYR A 21 -36.27 -17.01 27.24
N LYS A 22 -36.46 -18.03 26.39
CA LYS A 22 -35.52 -18.37 25.33
C LYS A 22 -35.25 -17.21 24.37
N ARG A 23 -36.30 -16.49 23.95
CA ARG A 23 -36.14 -15.32 23.07
C ARG A 23 -35.31 -14.22 23.71
N GLU A 24 -35.51 -13.99 25.00
CA GLU A 24 -34.75 -12.99 25.73
C GLU A 24 -33.30 -13.43 25.91
N GLU A 25 -33.07 -14.70 26.26
CA GLU A 25 -31.73 -15.29 26.35
C GLU A 25 -30.98 -15.22 25.01
N ASP A 26 -31.60 -15.64 23.90
CA ASP A 26 -31.03 -15.55 22.56
C ASP A 26 -30.67 -14.11 22.18
N ARG A 27 -31.51 -13.14 22.57
CA ARG A 27 -31.27 -11.71 22.36
C ARG A 27 -30.06 -11.22 23.16
N TRP A 28 -29.96 -11.57 24.45
CA TRP A 28 -28.82 -11.19 25.29
C TRP A 28 -27.53 -11.81 24.79
N GLN A 29 -27.53 -13.09 24.43
CA GLN A 29 -26.37 -13.75 23.83
C GLN A 29 -25.91 -13.06 22.54
N ALA A 30 -26.85 -12.63 21.69
CA ALA A 30 -26.53 -11.90 20.47
C ALA A 30 -25.93 -10.51 20.74
N LEU A 31 -26.36 -9.83 21.81
CA LEU A 31 -25.78 -8.54 22.22
C LEU A 31 -24.36 -8.73 22.75
N ASP A 32 -24.15 -9.68 23.66
CA ASP A 32 -22.83 -10.00 24.21
C ASP A 32 -21.84 -10.42 23.11
N ALA A 33 -22.29 -11.24 22.15
CA ALA A 33 -21.46 -11.66 21.03
C ALA A 33 -21.02 -10.47 20.17
N LYS A 34 -21.90 -9.50 19.92
CA LYS A 34 -21.57 -8.27 19.19
C LYS A 34 -20.58 -7.42 19.97
N GLU A 35 -20.79 -7.23 21.26
CA GLU A 35 -19.89 -6.44 22.10
C GLU A 35 -18.49 -7.05 22.15
N ARG A 36 -18.39 -8.37 22.33
CA ARG A 36 -17.11 -9.09 22.29
C ARG A 36 -16.41 -8.96 20.95
N ALA A 37 -17.16 -9.02 19.84
CA ALA A 37 -16.60 -8.86 18.50
C ALA A 37 -16.01 -7.46 18.29
N GLU A 38 -16.70 -6.41 18.73
CA GLU A 38 -16.22 -5.03 18.66
C GLU A 38 -14.99 -4.82 19.55
N GLN A 39 -15.01 -5.31 20.79
CA GLN A 39 -13.84 -5.24 21.68
C GLN A 39 -12.62 -5.95 21.06
N THR A 40 -12.82 -7.13 20.48
CA THR A 40 -11.76 -7.88 19.79
C THR A 40 -11.21 -7.11 18.59
N ARG A 41 -12.09 -6.47 17.80
CA ARG A 41 -11.71 -5.64 16.67
C ARG A 41 -10.86 -4.45 17.14
N LEU A 42 -11.26 -3.76 18.20
CA LEU A 42 -10.54 -2.62 18.74
C LEU A 42 -9.17 -3.01 19.31
N GLN A 43 -9.09 -4.14 20.03
CA GLN A 43 -7.81 -4.67 20.52
C GLN A 43 -6.86 -4.96 19.37
N ARG A 44 -7.32 -5.67 18.32
CA ARG A 44 -6.51 -5.91 17.11
C ARG A 44 -6.04 -4.61 16.46
N LEU A 45 -6.90 -3.60 16.43
CA LEU A 45 -6.59 -2.30 15.85
C LEU A 45 -5.50 -1.55 16.65
N GLN A 46 -5.51 -1.70 17.97
CA GLN A 46 -4.52 -1.11 18.87
C GLN A 46 -3.19 -1.88 18.86
N ASP A 47 -3.26 -3.20 18.80
CA ASP A 47 -2.09 -4.09 18.79
C ASP A 47 -1.35 -4.07 17.45
N ASP A 48 -2.04 -3.81 16.34
CA ASP A 48 -1.43 -3.78 15.02
C ASP A 48 -0.69 -2.45 14.77
N PRO A 49 0.67 -2.45 14.76
CA PRO A 49 1.47 -1.25 14.53
C PRO A 49 1.40 -0.73 13.08
N VAL A 50 0.68 -1.44 12.20
CA VAL A 50 0.43 -1.04 10.81
C VAL A 50 -0.80 -0.15 10.71
N VAL A 51 -1.76 -0.28 11.64
CA VAL A 51 -2.97 0.55 11.64
C VAL A 51 -2.61 1.96 12.11
N GLY A 52 -2.72 2.94 11.21
CA GLY A 52 -2.33 4.33 11.47
C GLY A 52 -0.96 4.70 10.89
N ARG A 53 -0.27 3.76 10.22
CA ARG A 53 0.84 4.15 9.35
C ARG A 53 0.31 5.03 8.23
N LYS A 54 1.05 6.09 7.92
CA LYS A 54 0.78 6.91 6.74
C LYS A 54 0.78 6.01 5.49
N ASN A 55 -0.20 6.21 4.61
CA ASN A 55 -0.15 5.59 3.29
C ASN A 55 1.11 6.07 2.58
N LEU A 56 2.03 5.15 2.30
CA LEU A 56 3.24 5.44 1.53
C LEU A 56 2.88 5.44 0.04
N ALA A 57 3.49 6.35 -0.73
CA ALA A 57 3.35 6.35 -2.16
C ALA A 57 3.92 5.05 -2.76
N GLY A 58 3.35 4.59 -3.88
CA GLY A 58 3.78 3.35 -4.55
C GLY A 58 5.20 3.40 -5.13
N ALA A 59 5.82 4.59 -5.16
CA ALA A 59 7.19 4.79 -5.59
C ALA A 59 8.01 5.48 -4.48
N PRO A 60 9.29 5.09 -4.29
CA PRO A 60 10.15 5.59 -3.22
C PRO A 60 10.75 6.98 -3.55
N PHE A 61 9.89 7.95 -3.84
CA PHE A 61 10.25 9.35 -4.01
C PHE A 61 9.14 10.27 -3.52
N ASN A 62 9.51 11.49 -3.13
CA ASN A 62 8.59 12.52 -2.73
C ASN A 62 8.09 13.31 -3.95
N ILE A 63 6.77 13.33 -4.18
CA ILE A 63 6.16 13.98 -5.34
C ILE A 63 6.34 15.51 -5.31
N VAL A 64 6.37 16.13 -4.13
CA VAL A 64 6.46 17.59 -3.99
C VAL A 64 7.91 18.06 -4.11
N THR A 65 8.84 17.42 -3.41
CA THR A 65 10.25 17.82 -3.43
C THR A 65 11.05 17.15 -4.55
N HIS A 66 10.48 16.15 -5.22
CA HIS A 66 11.15 15.29 -6.19
C HIS A 66 12.39 14.55 -5.64
N ALA A 67 12.58 14.57 -4.31
CA ALA A 67 13.68 13.88 -3.67
C ALA A 67 13.39 12.39 -3.60
N TYR A 68 14.36 11.57 -4.00
CA TYR A 68 14.32 10.13 -3.75
C TYR A 68 14.41 9.85 -2.25
N ASP A 69 13.74 8.79 -1.80
CA ASP A 69 13.85 8.36 -0.42
C ASP A 69 15.28 7.88 -0.12
N GLY A 70 15.77 8.11 1.11
CA GLY A 70 17.06 7.60 1.58
C GLY A 70 17.14 6.08 1.73
N THR A 71 16.09 5.36 1.35
CA THR A 71 15.99 3.89 1.44
C THR A 71 16.71 3.22 0.26
N ALA A 72 17.02 1.93 0.40
CA ALA A 72 17.58 1.13 -0.69
C ALA A 72 16.67 1.12 -1.93
N ALA A 73 15.35 1.18 -1.74
CA ALA A 73 14.39 1.28 -2.84
C ALA A 73 14.50 2.63 -3.57
N GLY A 74 14.64 3.74 -2.84
CA GLY A 74 14.84 5.06 -3.43
C GLY A 74 16.15 5.17 -4.21
N GLN A 75 17.23 4.57 -3.70
CA GLN A 75 18.51 4.51 -4.42
C GLN A 75 18.44 3.67 -5.69
N LYS A 76 17.72 2.53 -5.68
CA LYS A 76 17.48 1.73 -6.88
C LYS A 76 16.70 2.51 -7.93
N LEU A 77 15.67 3.24 -7.52
CA LEU A 77 14.88 4.08 -8.42
C LEU A 77 15.75 5.20 -9.02
N ARG A 78 16.52 5.89 -8.18
CA ARG A 78 17.47 6.92 -8.64
C ARG A 78 18.45 6.39 -9.67
N HIS A 79 19.08 5.24 -9.40
CA HIS A 79 20.03 4.64 -10.33
C HIS A 79 19.35 4.22 -11.65
N HIS A 80 18.13 3.68 -11.58
CA HIS A 80 17.36 3.36 -12.78
C HIS A 80 17.12 4.60 -13.65
N ASP A 81 16.69 5.70 -13.04
CA ASP A 81 16.39 6.94 -13.76
C ASP A 81 17.65 7.58 -14.35
N ASP A 82 18.75 7.57 -13.60
CA ASP A 82 20.05 8.06 -14.07
C ASP A 82 20.56 7.23 -15.25
N MET A 83 20.34 5.90 -15.23
CA MET A 83 20.65 5.02 -16.37
C MET A 83 19.79 5.32 -17.61
N VAL A 84 18.53 5.72 -17.45
CA VAL A 84 17.67 6.14 -18.56
C VAL A 84 18.20 7.43 -19.20
N LYS A 85 18.59 8.42 -18.38
CA LYS A 85 19.21 9.67 -18.86
C LYS A 85 20.50 9.39 -19.64
N PHE A 86 21.38 8.58 -19.07
CA PHE A 86 22.62 8.14 -19.71
C PHE A 86 22.39 7.49 -21.08
N ARG A 87 21.40 6.59 -21.21
CA ARG A 87 21.03 5.97 -22.49
C ARG A 87 20.51 6.98 -23.50
N GLY A 88 19.75 7.98 -23.04
CA GLY A 88 19.29 9.10 -23.86
C GLY A 88 20.44 9.89 -24.46
N GLU A 89 21.41 10.27 -23.63
CA GLU A 89 22.61 11.01 -24.05
C GLU A 89 23.51 10.20 -25.00
N LEU A 90 23.68 8.91 -24.75
CA LEU A 90 24.37 8.03 -25.70
C LEU A 90 23.64 7.98 -27.06
N ARG A 91 22.31 7.98 -27.05
CA ARG A 91 21.53 7.98 -28.28
C ARG A 91 21.67 9.30 -29.03
N THR A 92 21.59 10.45 -28.35
CA THR A 92 21.77 11.76 -28.99
C THR A 92 23.15 11.88 -29.61
N MET A 93 24.20 11.41 -28.91
CA MET A 93 25.56 11.32 -29.44
C MET A 93 25.63 10.49 -30.72
N ASN A 94 25.09 9.26 -30.68
CA ASN A 94 25.10 8.35 -31.82
C ASN A 94 24.36 8.94 -33.04
N LEU A 95 23.25 9.64 -32.80
CA LEU A 95 22.50 10.31 -33.87
C LEU A 95 23.27 11.50 -34.45
N ALA A 96 23.88 12.33 -33.59
CA ALA A 96 24.68 13.48 -34.04
C ALA A 96 25.89 13.07 -34.89
N ALA A 97 26.58 12.00 -34.49
CA ALA A 97 27.70 11.42 -35.22
C ALA A 97 27.26 10.89 -36.60
N ARG A 98 26.11 10.21 -36.69
CA ARG A 98 25.64 9.59 -37.94
C ARG A 98 25.00 10.56 -38.92
N ASN A 99 24.39 11.65 -38.47
CA ASN A 99 23.64 12.55 -39.35
C ASN A 99 24.58 13.41 -40.22
N HIS A 100 25.54 14.08 -39.59
CA HIS A 100 26.41 15.08 -40.23
C HIS A 100 27.83 15.06 -39.68
N LEU A 101 28.26 13.96 -39.04
CA LEU A 101 29.60 13.81 -38.44
C LEU A 101 29.94 14.93 -37.43
N GLY A 102 28.91 15.53 -36.82
CA GLY A 102 29.04 16.67 -35.91
C GLY A 102 29.25 18.03 -36.61
N PHE A 103 29.08 18.14 -37.92
CA PHE A 103 29.27 19.38 -38.69
C PHE A 103 27.96 20.16 -38.91
N ASN A 104 27.98 21.49 -38.75
CA ASN A 104 26.87 22.37 -39.08
C ASN A 104 26.99 22.82 -40.54
N PRO A 105 26.08 22.44 -41.45
CA PRO A 105 26.13 22.95 -42.81
C PRO A 105 25.74 24.44 -42.92
N ILE A 106 25.10 25.03 -41.90
CA ILE A 106 24.65 26.43 -41.93
C ILE A 106 25.78 27.39 -41.50
N ILE A 107 26.55 27.01 -40.48
CA ILE A 107 27.59 27.85 -39.86
C ILE A 107 29.00 27.43 -40.31
N GLY A 108 29.15 26.21 -40.85
CA GLY A 108 30.45 25.68 -41.26
C GLY A 108 31.33 25.22 -40.09
N GLU A 109 30.79 25.15 -38.88
CA GLU A 109 31.51 24.79 -37.66
C GLU A 109 31.13 23.39 -37.16
N GLN A 110 32.04 22.77 -36.40
CA GLN A 110 31.75 21.54 -35.69
C GLN A 110 30.83 21.83 -34.49
N VAL A 111 29.57 21.40 -34.59
CA VAL A 111 28.50 21.72 -33.61
C VAL A 111 28.68 21.00 -32.29
N TYR A 112 29.12 19.74 -32.33
CA TYR A 112 29.05 18.86 -31.17
C TYR A 112 30.44 18.43 -30.72
N PRO A 113 30.98 18.99 -29.61
CA PRO A 113 31.99 18.28 -28.86
C PRO A 113 31.34 17.01 -28.31
N ILE A 114 31.72 15.86 -28.85
CA ILE A 114 31.22 14.55 -28.39
C ILE A 114 31.75 14.32 -26.97
N ARG A 115 30.96 14.72 -25.97
CA ARG A 115 31.21 14.39 -24.57
C ARG A 115 30.51 13.09 -24.27
N ILE A 116 31.28 12.04 -24.02
CA ILE A 116 30.75 10.75 -23.60
C ILE A 116 30.23 10.93 -22.18
N PRO A 117 28.93 10.72 -21.93
CA PRO A 117 28.41 10.85 -20.58
C PRO A 117 29.03 9.77 -19.70
N GLU A 118 29.32 10.11 -18.44
CA GLU A 118 29.82 9.13 -17.50
C GLU A 118 28.70 8.15 -17.15
N ARG A 119 29.03 6.85 -17.12
CA ARG A 119 28.05 5.85 -16.69
C ARG A 119 27.73 6.09 -15.22
N PRO A 120 26.44 6.21 -14.84
CA PRO A 120 26.05 6.26 -13.44
C PRO A 120 26.59 5.04 -12.69
N HIS A 121 27.39 5.27 -11.65
CA HIS A 121 27.85 4.21 -10.78
C HIS A 121 26.70 3.83 -9.85
N ALA A 122 26.40 2.53 -9.72
CA ALA A 122 25.48 2.06 -8.71
C ALA A 122 26.10 2.38 -7.34
N ALA A 123 25.58 3.40 -6.64
CA ALA A 123 26.02 3.69 -5.28
C ALA A 123 26.01 2.38 -4.47
N SER A 124 27.13 2.05 -3.80
CA SER A 124 27.22 0.84 -2.98
C SER A 124 26.05 0.88 -2.01
N MET A 125 25.12 -0.08 -2.15
CA MET A 125 23.94 -0.13 -1.31
C MET A 125 24.38 0.00 0.15
N PRO A 126 23.83 0.93 0.95
CA PRO A 126 24.06 0.87 2.37
C PRO A 126 23.53 -0.49 2.82
N ALA A 127 24.41 -1.29 3.42
CA ALA A 127 24.03 -2.56 4.03
C ALA A 127 22.80 -2.31 4.90
N LEU A 128 21.75 -3.10 4.71
CA LEU A 128 20.50 -2.99 5.47
C LEU A 128 20.82 -2.85 6.97
N ALA A 129 20.53 -1.69 7.56
CA ALA A 129 20.40 -1.59 9.00
C ALA A 129 19.01 -2.14 9.34
N HIS A 130 19.02 -3.22 10.13
CA HIS A 130 17.86 -3.95 10.64
C HIS A 130 16.96 -3.08 11.52
#